data_AF-S6UV50-F1
#
_entry.id   AF-S6UV50-F1
#
_cell.length_a   1.000
_cell.length_b   1.000
_cell.length_c   1.000
_cell.angle_alpha   90.00
_cell.angle_beta   90.00
_cell.angle_gamma   90.00
#
_symmetry.space_group_name_H-M   'P 1'
#
loop_
_entity.id
_entity.type
_entity.pdbx_description
1 polymer ?
#
loop_
_entity_poly.entity_id
_entity_poly.type
_entity_poly.pdbx_seq_one_letter_code
_entity_poly.pdbx_strand_id
1 'polypeptide(L)' 'MSFIVREGDPTTTGGFVLSASASEVIDLRRVARMGDPVWCPMCTSIGFIAQGNPTYVDDL' A
#
# COMPACT_ATOMS: atom_id res chain seq x y z
N MET A 1 -12.96 9.75 -8.78
CA MET A 1 -12.78 8.29 -8.59
C MET A 1 -11.56 8.11 -7.70
N SER A 2 -11.77 7.63 -6.48
CA SER A 2 -10.68 7.49 -5.50
C SER A 2 -9.92 6.21 -5.82
N PHE A 3 -8.66 6.32 -6.25
CA PHE A 3 -7.83 5.16 -6.50
C PHE A 3 -7.34 4.62 -5.16
N ILE A 4 -7.75 3.40 -4.81
CA ILE A 4 -7.28 2.69 -3.62
C ILE A 4 -5.97 1.99 -3.99
N VAL A 5 -4.93 2.20 -3.18
CA VAL A 5 -3.64 1.53 -3.34
C VAL A 5 -3.77 0.08 -2.90
N ARG A 6 -3.22 -0.85 -3.68
CA ARG A 6 -3.29 -2.29 -3.42
C ARG A 6 -1.91 -2.93 -3.40
N GLU A 7 -1.82 -4.12 -2.83
CA GLU A 7 -0.63 -4.96 -2.85
C GLU A 7 -0.11 -5.15 -4.28
N GLY A 8 1.16 -4.81 -4.52
CA GLY A 8 1.85 -4.83 -5.81
C GLY A 8 1.64 -3.59 -6.68
N ASP A 9 0.87 -2.58 -6.24
CA ASP A 9 0.74 -1.34 -7.01
C ASP A 9 2.09 -0.60 -7.05
N PRO A 10 2.44 0.01 -8.19
CA PRO A 10 3.75 0.62 -8.38
C PRO A 10 3.87 1.94 -7.61
N THR A 11 5.08 2.27 -7.21
CA THR A 11 5.44 3.60 -6.71
C THR A 11 6.01 4.45 -7.84
N THR A 12 6.01 5.77 -7.66
CA THR A 12 6.58 6.72 -8.64
C THR A 12 8.09 6.56 -8.84
N THR A 13 8.79 5.89 -7.92
CA THR A 13 10.22 5.60 -7.98
C THR A 13 10.53 4.22 -8.57
N GLY A 14 9.55 3.55 -9.19
CA GLY A 14 9.72 2.23 -9.80
C GLY A 14 9.68 1.06 -8.81
N GLY A 15 9.31 1.33 -7.57
CA GLY A 15 9.06 0.33 -6.54
C GLY A 15 7.63 -0.20 -6.60
N PHE A 16 7.26 -0.97 -5.57
CA PHE A 16 5.90 -1.51 -5.44
C PHE A 16 5.57 -1.85 -3.98
N VAL A 17 4.28 -1.93 -3.68
CA VAL A 17 3.78 -2.42 -2.37
C VAL A 17 4.04 -3.92 -2.25
N LEU A 18 4.76 -4.34 -1.21
CA LEU A 18 5.21 -5.72 -1.05
C LEU A 18 4.12 -6.64 -0.51
N SER A 19 3.41 -6.19 0.52
CA SER A 19 2.33 -6.95 1.16
C SER A 19 1.36 -5.97 1.78
N ALA A 20 0.07 -6.28 1.72
CA ALA A 20 -0.93 -5.51 2.43
C ALA A 20 -1.51 -6.28 3.62
N SER A 21 -1.64 -5.58 4.75
CA SER A 21 -2.17 -6.13 6.01
C SER A 21 -3.70 -6.17 6.06
N ALA A 22 -4.39 -5.50 5.15
CA ALA A 22 -5.85 -5.44 5.14
C ALA A 22 -6.51 -6.81 4.94
N SER A 23 -7.61 -7.03 5.66
CA SER A 23 -8.58 -8.10 5.40
C SER A 23 -9.38 -7.84 4.12
N GLU A 24 -9.55 -6.55 3.77
CA GLU A 24 -10.26 -6.13 2.57
C GLU A 24 -9.49 -6.45 1.29
N VAL A 25 -10.19 -7.02 0.32
CA VAL A 25 -9.68 -7.43 -0.98
C VAL A 25 -10.51 -6.79 -2.09
N ILE A 26 -9.84 -6.07 -3.00
CA ILE A 26 -10.44 -5.45 -4.18
C ILE A 26 -9.70 -5.97 -5.41
N ASP A 27 -10.42 -6.44 -6.42
CA ASP A 27 -9.84 -7.04 -7.62
C ASP A 27 -8.84 -8.16 -7.31
N LEU A 28 -9.17 -9.01 -6.32
CA LEU A 28 -8.31 -10.11 -5.85
C LEU A 28 -6.98 -9.66 -5.21
N ARG A 29 -6.81 -8.37 -4.94
CA ARG A 29 -5.62 -7.80 -4.29
C ARG A 29 -6.00 -7.13 -2.98
N ARG A 30 -5.20 -7.34 -1.94
CA ARG A 30 -5.42 -6.72 -0.64
C ARG A 30 -5.18 -5.21 -0.71
N VAL A 31 -6.00 -4.46 0.02
CA VAL A 31 -5.90 -3.00 0.12
C VAL A 31 -4.69 -2.62 0.97
N ALA A 32 -3.81 -1.77 0.44
CA ALA A 32 -2.65 -1.28 1.16
C ALA A 32 -3.05 -0.20 2.18
N ARG A 33 -2.41 -0.22 3.35
CA ARG A 33 -2.65 0.68 4.49
C ARG A 33 -1.37 1.33 4.98
N MET A 34 -1.53 2.34 5.82
CA MET A 34 -0.40 2.94 6.55
C MET A 34 0.36 1.86 7.32
N GLY A 35 1.68 1.86 7.18
CA GLY A 35 2.56 0.86 7.78
C GLY A 35 2.83 -0.38 6.92
N ASP A 36 2.15 -0.55 5.78
CA ASP A 36 2.46 -1.66 4.87
C ASP A 36 3.82 -1.44 4.19
N PRO A 37 4.63 -2.51 4.02
CA PRO A 37 5.97 -2.41 3.45
C PRO A 37 5.93 -2.13 1.94
N VAL A 38 6.84 -1.27 1.50
CA VAL A 38 7.04 -0.89 0.10
C VAL A 38 8.50 -1.06 -0.27
N TRP A 39 8.76 -1.71 -1.40
CA TRP A 39 10.11 -1.79 -1.97
C TRP A 39 10.44 -0.51 -2.70
N CYS A 40 11.61 0.08 -2.44
CA CYS A 40 12.13 1.21 -3.21
C CYS A 40 13.46 0.85 -3.87
N PRO A 41 13.51 0.69 -5.21
CA PRO A 41 14.76 0.34 -5.91
C PRO A 41 15.78 1.48 -5.87
N MET A 42 15.33 2.74 -5.84
CA MET A 42 16.21 3.90 -5.77
C MET A 42 16.93 4.03 -4.42
N CYS A 43 16.26 3.64 -3.33
CA CYS A 43 16.86 3.63 -1.98
C CYS A 43 17.55 2.29 -1.65
N THR A 44 17.31 1.25 -2.45
CA THR A 44 17.74 -0.14 -2.17
C THR A 44 17.30 -0.60 -0.78
N SER A 45 16.08 -0.22 -0.38
CA SER A 45 15.56 -0.49 0.96
C SER A 45 14.04 -0.65 0.96
N ILE A 46 13.55 -1.23 2.06
CA ILE A 46 12.12 -1.32 2.35
C ILE A 46 11.72 -0.08 3.14
N GLY A 47 10.73 0.65 2.62
CA GLY A 47 10.03 1.71 3.34
C GLY A 47 8.65 1.25 3.80
N PHE A 48 7.89 2.16 4.39
CA PHE A 48 6.52 1.91 4.83
C PHE A 48 5.60 3.03 4.32
N ILE A 49 4.33 2.70 4.07
CA ILE A 49 3.33 3.71 3.71
C ILE A 49 3.13 4.66 4.89
N ALA A 50 3.54 5.91 4.71
CA ALA A 50 3.60 6.90 5.80
C ALA A 50 2.28 7.66 6.02
N GLN A 51 1.39 7.71 5.03
CA GLN A 51 0.12 8.44 5.09
C GLN A 51 -0.97 7.73 4.27
N GLY A 52 -2.22 7.95 4.66
CA GLY A 52 -3.41 7.37 4.03
C GLY A 52 -4.62 8.29 4.19
N ASN A 53 -5.80 7.82 3.78
CA ASN A 53 -7.04 8.58 3.93
C ASN A 53 -7.56 8.48 5.38
N PRO A 54 -7.75 9.60 6.09
CA PRO A 54 -8.17 9.59 7.49
C PRO A 54 -9.62 9.13 7.73
N THR A 55 -10.46 9.06 6.69
CA THR A 55 -11.86 8.61 6.81
C THR A 55 -12.11 7.25 6.17
N TYR A 56 -11.08 6.63 5.58
CA TYR A 56 -11.13 5.27 5.05
C TYR A 56 -10.25 4.39 5.93
N VAL A 57 -10.80 4.06 7.09
CA VAL A 57 -10.12 3.31 8.15
C VAL A 57 -10.93 2.05 8.41
N ASP A 58 -10.24 1.00 8.80
CA ASP A 58 -10.88 -0.24 9.24
C ASP A 58 -10.95 -0.20 10.76
N ASP A 59 -12.17 -0.35 11.29
CA ASP A 59 -12.47 -0.20 12.72
C ASP A 59 -12.38 -1.53 13.49
N LEU A 60 -11.91 -2.60 12.84
CA LEU A 60 -11.78 -3.95 13.41
C LEU A 60 -10.56 -4.13 14.31
#